data_AF-A0A965ATE8-F1
#
_entry.id   AF-A0A965ATE8-F1
#
_cell.length_a   1.000
_cell.length_b   1.000
_cell.length_c   1.000
_cell.angle_alpha   90.00
_cell.angle_beta   90.00
_cell.angle_gamma   90.00
#
_symmetry.space_group_name_H-M   'P 1'
#
loop_
_entity.id
_entity.type
_entity.pdbx_description
1 polymer ?
#
loop_
_entity_poly.entity_id
_entity_poly.type
_entity_poly.pdbx_seq_one_letter_code
_entity_poly.pdbx_strand_id
1 'polypeptide(L)'
;MQLRYPFSEQIEKIDWLQLCFNPNAIGLLEQNLDKVNWFALSGNPNAIHLIEQNLDKVDWGWLSGNTNAIHLLEQNLDKVDWFSLSGNPNAIRILEQNLDNVNWMLLSGNPNAVHILEQNLDKVYWSWLSLNPNAIHILEKNLDKVSWDNLSRNPNAIHLLEQNLDKIAFWEWLSINPNAIHILEQNLDKIDWIGLSGNPNAIHLLEQ
;
A
#
# COMPACT_ATOMS: atom_id res chain seq x y z
N MET A 1 41.61 25.68 12.68
CA MET A 1 41.92 24.42 11.97
C MET A 1 40.60 23.67 11.84
N GLN A 2 39.89 23.87 10.72
CA GLN A 2 38.58 23.24 10.50
C GLN A 2 38.78 21.73 10.39
N LEU A 3 38.10 20.98 11.26
CA LEU A 3 37.98 19.53 11.14
C LEU A 3 37.24 19.24 9.83
N ARG A 4 37.98 18.89 8.77
CA ARG A 4 37.38 18.25 7.60
C ARG A 4 36.89 16.89 8.05
N TYR A 5 35.57 16.75 8.23
CA TYR A 5 34.95 15.46 8.41
C TYR A 5 35.24 14.62 7.15
N PRO A 6 35.65 13.35 7.28
CA PRO A 6 35.95 12.48 6.13
C PRO A 6 34.74 12.26 5.19
N PHE A 7 33.53 12.67 5.62
CA PHE A 7 32.32 12.64 4.82
C PHE A 7 32.19 13.78 3.80
N SER A 8 32.91 14.90 3.93
CA SER A 8 32.70 16.06 3.03
C SER A 8 33.07 15.74 1.57
N GLU A 9 34.03 14.85 1.34
CA GLU A 9 34.43 14.41 -0.01
C GLU A 9 33.52 13.32 -0.60
N GLN A 10 32.67 12.69 0.23
CA GLN A 10 31.74 11.64 -0.23
C GLN A 10 30.36 12.19 -0.59
N ILE A 11 30.06 13.44 -0.21
CA ILE A 11 28.78 14.11 -0.48
C ILE A 11 28.39 14.10 -1.97
N GLU A 12 29.38 14.20 -2.86
CA GLU A 12 29.17 14.18 -4.31
C GLU A 12 28.77 12.80 -4.85
N LYS A 13 29.02 11.73 -4.08
CA LYS A 13 28.66 10.36 -4.46
C LYS A 13 27.28 9.95 -3.95
N ILE A 14 26.64 10.80 -3.15
CA ILE A 14 25.32 10.53 -2.57
C ILE A 14 24.25 10.72 -3.63
N ASP A 15 23.40 9.70 -3.80
CA ASP A 15 22.16 9.82 -4.55
C ASP A 15 21.11 10.53 -3.68
N TRP A 16 21.01 11.84 -3.85
CA TRP A 16 20.09 12.70 -3.11
C TRP A 16 18.62 12.39 -3.42
N LEU A 17 18.32 11.88 -4.62
CA LEU A 17 16.96 11.49 -4.98
C LEU A 17 16.51 10.28 -4.13
N GLN A 18 17.36 9.26 -4.02
CA GLN A 18 17.08 8.09 -3.18
C GLN A 18 16.97 8.46 -1.70
N LEU A 19 17.77 9.42 -1.22
CA LEU A 19 17.64 9.92 0.15
C LEU A 19 16.30 10.63 0.39
N CYS A 20 15.77 11.37 -0.59
CA CYS A 20 14.46 12.03 -0.44
C CYS A 20 13.32 11.02 -0.19
N PHE A 21 13.42 9.81 -0.74
CA PHE A 21 12.46 8.73 -0.46
C PHE A 21 12.72 8.00 0.86
N ASN A 22 13.89 8.18 1.48
CA ASN A 22 14.25 7.49 2.71
C ASN A 22 13.72 8.26 3.95
N PRO A 23 12.73 7.72 4.69
CA PRO A 23 12.18 8.40 5.87
C PRO A 23 13.20 8.57 7.00
N ASN A 24 14.28 7.78 7.03
CA ASN A 24 15.34 7.88 8.03
C ASN A 24 16.43 8.91 7.65
N ALA A 25 16.38 9.50 6.45
CA ALA A 25 17.39 10.45 5.96
C ALA A 25 17.08 11.91 6.30
N ILE A 26 15.97 12.18 7.01
CA ILE A 26 15.45 13.55 7.17
C ILE A 26 16.47 14.52 7.77
N GLY A 27 17.20 14.12 8.81
CA GLY A 27 18.21 14.98 9.45
C GLY A 27 19.38 15.34 8.54
N LEU A 28 19.70 14.51 7.54
CA LEU A 28 20.72 14.83 6.54
C LEU A 28 20.17 15.78 5.47
N LEU A 29 18.91 15.59 5.06
CA LEU A 29 18.21 16.46 4.10
C LEU A 29 18.03 17.87 4.66
N GLU A 30 17.71 18.01 5.95
CA GLU A 30 17.63 19.30 6.65
C GLU A 30 18.91 20.13 6.57
N GLN A 31 20.08 19.46 6.61
CA GLN A 31 21.38 20.11 6.54
C GLN A 31 21.82 20.43 5.10
N ASN A 32 21.09 19.94 4.09
CA ASN A 32 21.45 20.04 2.67
C ASN A 32 20.21 20.35 1.81
N LEU A 33 19.41 21.35 2.21
CA LEU A 33 18.16 21.72 1.52
C LEU A 33 18.37 22.12 0.04
N ASP A 34 19.57 22.56 -0.32
CA ASP A 34 19.96 22.89 -1.70
C ASP A 34 19.99 21.66 -2.63
N LYS A 35 20.06 20.45 -2.07
CA LYS A 35 20.12 19.19 -2.82
C LYS A 35 18.81 18.40 -2.79
N VAL A 36 17.82 18.90 -2.05
CA VAL A 36 16.52 18.25 -1.91
C VAL A 36 15.77 18.28 -3.25
N ASN A 37 15.32 17.10 -3.68
CA ASN A 37 14.32 16.98 -4.73
C ASN A 37 12.93 17.01 -4.10
N TRP A 38 12.22 18.13 -4.21
CA TRP A 38 10.92 18.34 -3.56
C TRP A 38 9.82 17.41 -4.08
N PHE A 39 9.88 17.01 -5.35
CA PHE A 39 8.95 16.03 -5.91
C PHE A 39 9.06 14.69 -5.17
N ALA A 40 10.26 14.16 -5.01
CA ALA A 40 10.49 12.92 -4.26
C ALA A 40 10.21 13.08 -2.75
N LEU A 41 10.60 14.22 -2.18
CA LEU A 41 10.39 14.50 -0.75
C LEU A 41 8.91 14.58 -0.38
N SER A 42 8.04 14.99 -1.31
CA SER A 42 6.59 15.14 -1.07
C SER A 42 5.92 13.84 -0.62
N GLY A 43 6.42 12.69 -1.10
CA GLY A 43 5.96 11.36 -0.67
C GLY A 43 6.59 10.86 0.63
N ASN A 44 7.55 11.58 1.23
CA ASN A 44 8.24 11.14 2.43
C ASN A 44 7.42 11.47 3.69
N PRO A 45 6.95 10.46 4.44
CA PRO A 45 6.09 10.68 5.61
C PRO A 45 6.80 11.40 6.77
N ASN A 46 8.13 11.35 6.82
CA ASN A 46 8.92 12.01 7.87
C ASN A 46 9.35 13.43 7.49
N ALA A 47 9.01 13.92 6.29
CA ALA A 47 9.41 15.23 5.79
C ALA A 47 8.34 16.33 5.93
N ILE A 48 7.23 16.04 6.62
CA ILE A 48 6.07 16.93 6.70
C ILE A 48 6.42 18.33 7.19
N HIS A 49 7.26 18.48 8.21
CA HIS A 49 7.65 19.79 8.72
C HIS A 49 8.51 20.61 7.73
N LEU A 50 9.28 19.94 6.85
CA LEU A 50 9.99 20.61 5.75
C LEU A 50 9.04 21.03 4.64
N ILE A 51 8.09 20.15 4.32
CA ILE A 51 7.02 20.38 3.33
C ILE A 51 6.15 21.58 3.73
N GLU A 52 5.74 21.66 5.00
CA GLU A 52 4.95 22.77 5.55
C GLU A 52 5.57 24.15 5.28
N GLN A 53 6.90 24.23 5.31
CA GLN A 53 7.65 25.46 5.10
C GLN A 53 7.89 25.78 3.62
N ASN A 54 7.58 24.86 2.70
CA ASN A 54 7.93 24.93 1.27
C ASN A 54 6.81 24.38 0.37
N LEU A 55 5.55 24.66 0.71
CA LEU A 55 4.36 24.18 -0.03
C LEU A 55 4.31 24.64 -1.50
N ASP A 56 5.07 25.65 -1.88
CA ASP A 56 5.20 26.11 -3.26
C ASP A 56 6.02 25.15 -4.16
N LYS A 57 6.77 24.23 -3.56
CA LYS A 57 7.70 23.34 -4.28
C LYS A 57 7.24 21.88 -4.34
N VAL A 58 6.19 21.53 -3.61
CA VAL A 58 5.76 20.14 -3.47
C VAL A 58 5.03 19.64 -4.70
N ASP A 59 5.11 18.32 -4.89
CA ASP A 59 4.26 17.61 -5.81
C ASP A 59 3.01 17.12 -5.08
N TRP A 60 1.85 17.67 -5.46
CA TRP A 60 0.58 17.35 -4.80
C TRP A 60 0.10 15.92 -5.07
N GLY A 61 0.56 15.28 -6.14
CA GLY A 61 0.28 13.86 -6.41
C GLY A 61 0.92 12.97 -5.35
N TRP A 62 2.24 13.09 -5.18
CA TRP A 62 2.96 12.37 -4.14
C TRP A 62 2.51 12.74 -2.74
N LEU A 63 2.22 14.02 -2.49
CA LEU A 63 1.71 14.47 -1.19
C LEU A 63 0.33 13.88 -0.88
N SER A 64 -0.54 13.69 -1.89
CA SER A 64 -1.87 13.09 -1.69
C SER A 64 -1.81 11.63 -1.24
N GLY A 65 -0.77 10.90 -1.65
CA GLY A 65 -0.47 9.55 -1.14
C GLY A 65 0.24 9.52 0.21
N ASN A 66 0.74 10.67 0.70
CA ASN A 66 1.48 10.74 1.96
C ASN A 66 0.51 10.70 3.16
N THR A 67 0.60 9.64 3.95
CA THR A 67 -0.28 9.39 5.11
C THR A 67 -0.13 10.41 6.23
N ASN A 68 0.98 11.15 6.29
CA ASN A 68 1.22 12.18 7.30
C ASN A 68 0.88 13.59 6.81
N ALA A 69 0.42 13.76 5.57
CA ALA A 69 0.10 15.06 4.97
C ALA A 69 -1.38 15.43 5.03
N ILE A 70 -2.23 14.64 5.70
CA ILE A 70 -3.69 14.79 5.65
C ILE A 70 -4.17 16.20 5.99
N HIS A 71 -3.59 16.83 7.02
CA HIS A 71 -3.99 18.20 7.42
C HIS A 71 -3.65 19.25 6.34
N LEU A 72 -2.61 19.03 5.54
CA LEU A 72 -2.28 19.91 4.41
C LEU A 72 -3.25 19.71 3.24
N LEU A 73 -3.62 18.45 2.98
CA LEU A 73 -4.57 18.08 1.93
C LEU A 73 -5.98 18.59 2.25
N GLU A 74 -6.43 18.50 3.51
CA GLU A 74 -7.69 19.06 3.99
C GLU A 74 -7.81 20.58 3.71
N GLN A 75 -6.69 21.31 3.75
CA GLN A 75 -6.65 22.75 3.53
C GLN A 75 -6.48 23.15 2.06
N ASN A 76 -6.19 22.21 1.16
CA ASN A 76 -5.84 22.46 -0.24
C ASN A 76 -6.52 21.45 -1.18
N LEU A 77 -7.82 21.20 -0.97
CA LEU A 77 -8.60 20.23 -1.75
C LEU A 77 -8.63 20.53 -3.26
N ASP A 78 -8.37 21.76 -3.67
CA ASP A 78 -8.27 22.16 -5.08
C ASP A 78 -7.02 21.59 -5.78
N LYS A 79 -6.03 21.12 -5.02
CA LYS A 79 -4.74 20.64 -5.54
C LYS A 79 -4.54 19.14 -5.40
N VAL A 80 -5.38 18.45 -4.63
CA VAL A 80 -5.19 17.03 -4.34
C VAL A 80 -5.34 16.18 -5.60
N ASP A 81 -4.53 15.14 -5.69
CA ASP A 81 -4.69 14.08 -6.67
C ASP A 81 -5.63 13.02 -6.10
N TRP A 82 -6.88 13.02 -6.55
CA TRP A 82 -7.91 12.11 -6.04
C TRP A 82 -7.59 10.64 -6.27
N PHE A 83 -6.80 10.30 -7.29
CA PHE A 83 -6.35 8.94 -7.52
C PHE A 83 -5.48 8.47 -6.33
N SER A 84 -4.37 9.16 -6.06
CA SER A 84 -3.47 8.82 -4.96
C SER A 84 -4.15 8.94 -3.60
N LEU A 85 -5.00 9.95 -3.42
CA LEU A 85 -5.75 10.15 -2.16
C LEU A 85 -6.70 8.99 -1.86
N SER A 86 -7.34 8.40 -2.88
CA SER A 86 -8.30 7.29 -2.68
C SER A 86 -7.65 6.03 -2.09
N GLY A 87 -6.37 5.81 -2.40
CA GLY A 87 -5.58 4.74 -1.80
C GLY A 87 -4.98 5.10 -0.43
N ASN A 88 -5.06 6.36 0.01
CA ASN A 88 -4.46 6.81 1.26
C ASN A 88 -5.34 6.38 2.46
N PRO A 89 -4.85 5.50 3.36
CA PRO A 89 -5.64 4.99 4.48
C PRO A 89 -5.98 6.06 5.53
N ASN A 90 -5.28 7.19 5.55
CA ASN A 90 -5.55 8.29 6.49
C ASN A 90 -6.48 9.36 5.90
N ALA A 91 -6.84 9.27 4.62
CA ALA A 91 -7.67 10.28 3.94
C ALA A 91 -9.20 10.00 4.02
N ILE A 92 -9.63 9.00 4.78
CA ILE A 92 -11.02 8.51 4.84
C ILE A 92 -12.05 9.63 5.00
N ARG A 93 -11.81 10.57 5.93
CA ARG A 93 -12.73 11.68 6.17
C ARG A 93 -12.89 12.60 4.95
N ILE A 94 -11.80 12.87 4.22
CA ILE A 94 -11.84 13.67 3.00
C ILE A 94 -12.62 12.92 1.92
N LEU A 95 -12.34 11.63 1.75
CA LEU A 95 -12.97 10.78 0.73
C LEU A 95 -14.47 10.65 0.97
N GLU A 96 -14.90 10.42 2.22
CA GLU A 96 -16.31 10.31 2.61
C GLU A 96 -17.11 11.58 2.28
N GLN A 97 -16.49 12.76 2.39
CA GLN A 97 -17.13 14.04 2.07
C GLN A 97 -17.13 14.38 0.57
N ASN A 98 -16.41 13.62 -0.26
CA ASN A 98 -16.15 13.95 -1.66
C ASN A 98 -16.27 12.73 -2.59
N LEU A 99 -17.28 11.88 -2.36
CA LEU A 99 -17.46 10.60 -3.07
C LEU A 99 -17.53 10.71 -4.60
N ASP A 100 -17.92 11.87 -5.13
CA ASP A 100 -17.99 12.11 -6.58
C ASP A 100 -16.60 12.19 -7.24
N ASN A 101 -15.55 12.49 -6.47
CA ASN A 101 -14.18 12.60 -6.97
C ASN A 101 -13.35 11.32 -6.76
N VAL A 102 -13.83 10.40 -5.91
CA VAL A 102 -13.07 9.22 -5.48
C VAL A 102 -12.80 8.26 -6.64
N ASN A 103 -11.57 7.73 -6.68
CA ASN A 103 -11.24 6.58 -7.50
C ASN A 103 -11.68 5.29 -6.77
N TRP A 104 -12.82 4.74 -7.18
CA TRP A 104 -13.43 3.57 -6.54
C TRP A 104 -12.58 2.29 -6.62
N MET A 105 -11.72 2.17 -7.63
CA MET A 105 -10.81 1.03 -7.76
C MET A 105 -9.78 1.03 -6.61
N LEU A 106 -9.09 2.15 -6.39
CA LEU A 106 -8.13 2.28 -5.28
C LEU A 106 -8.82 2.29 -3.92
N LEU A 107 -9.99 2.93 -3.81
CA LEU A 107 -10.79 2.89 -2.58
C LEU A 107 -11.16 1.45 -2.20
N SER A 108 -11.50 0.60 -3.18
CA SER A 108 -11.88 -0.80 -2.93
C SER A 108 -10.75 -1.61 -2.28
N GLY A 109 -9.50 -1.29 -2.62
CA GLY A 109 -8.31 -1.89 -1.99
C GLY A 109 -7.91 -1.24 -0.67
N ASN A 110 -8.50 -0.10 -0.29
CA ASN A 110 -8.12 0.65 0.90
C ASN A 110 -8.73 0.00 2.17
N PRO A 111 -7.91 -0.53 3.08
CA PRO A 111 -8.40 -1.25 4.27
C PRO A 111 -9.17 -0.36 5.25
N ASN A 112 -8.99 0.96 5.20
CA ASN A 112 -9.69 1.89 6.09
C ASN A 112 -11.02 2.40 5.50
N ALA A 113 -11.29 2.12 4.22
CA ALA A 113 -12.48 2.61 3.51
C ALA A 113 -13.67 1.63 3.53
N VAL A 114 -13.58 0.51 4.26
CA VAL A 114 -14.54 -0.59 4.15
C VAL A 114 -15.99 -0.17 4.47
N HIS A 115 -16.20 0.74 5.41
CA HIS A 115 -17.53 1.29 5.72
C HIS A 115 -18.12 2.11 4.55
N ILE A 116 -17.29 2.87 3.81
CA ILE A 116 -17.72 3.58 2.61
C ILE A 116 -18.12 2.57 1.52
N LEU A 117 -17.33 1.53 1.35
CA LEU A 117 -17.57 0.48 0.35
C LEU A 117 -18.85 -0.32 0.67
N GLU A 118 -19.10 -0.64 1.94
CA GLU A 118 -20.32 -1.37 2.37
C GLU A 118 -21.60 -0.57 2.04
N GLN A 119 -21.54 0.76 2.08
CA GLN A 119 -22.66 1.64 1.73
C GLN A 119 -22.82 1.89 0.21
N ASN A 120 -21.84 1.51 -0.61
CA ASN A 120 -21.76 1.83 -2.04
C ASN A 120 -21.36 0.61 -2.88
N LEU A 121 -21.96 -0.55 -2.63
CA LEU A 121 -21.61 -1.83 -3.27
C LEU A 121 -21.75 -1.84 -4.79
N ASP A 122 -22.53 -0.93 -5.37
CA ASP A 122 -22.69 -0.75 -6.82
C ASP A 122 -21.45 -0.15 -7.50
N LYS A 123 -20.59 0.53 -6.74
CA LYS A 123 -19.37 1.17 -7.24
C LYS A 123 -18.09 0.38 -6.95
N VAL A 124 -18.20 -0.67 -6.13
CA VAL A 124 -17.06 -1.49 -5.69
C VAL A 124 -16.40 -2.23 -6.86
N TYR A 125 -15.07 -2.21 -6.87
CA TYR A 125 -14.25 -3.05 -7.72
C TYR A 125 -13.91 -4.35 -6.97
N TRP A 126 -14.67 -5.41 -7.25
CA TRP A 126 -14.61 -6.66 -6.50
C TRP A 126 -13.25 -7.37 -6.52
N SER A 127 -12.47 -7.22 -7.60
CA SER A 127 -11.09 -7.74 -7.66
C SER A 127 -10.18 -7.08 -6.61
N TRP A 128 -10.26 -5.75 -6.47
CA TRP A 128 -9.50 -5.00 -5.47
C TRP A 128 -10.06 -5.21 -4.06
N LEU A 129 -11.38 -5.31 -3.91
CA LEU A 129 -12.00 -5.66 -2.64
C LEU A 129 -11.58 -7.06 -2.16
N SER A 130 -11.41 -8.02 -3.08
CA SER A 130 -10.96 -9.38 -2.74
C SER A 130 -9.53 -9.41 -2.18
N LEU A 131 -8.68 -8.46 -2.57
CA LEU A 131 -7.35 -8.25 -1.97
C LEU A 131 -7.39 -7.51 -0.63
N ASN A 132 -8.50 -6.86 -0.29
CA ASN A 132 -8.59 -6.00 0.88
C ASN A 132 -8.74 -6.85 2.16
N PRO A 133 -7.76 -6.83 3.08
CA PRO A 133 -7.77 -7.67 4.28
C PRO A 133 -8.88 -7.33 5.28
N ASN A 134 -9.47 -6.13 5.19
CA ASN A 134 -10.53 -5.68 6.09
C ASN A 134 -11.94 -5.87 5.50
N ALA A 135 -12.06 -6.30 4.24
CA ALA A 135 -13.33 -6.42 3.53
C ALA A 135 -13.95 -7.83 3.54
N ILE A 136 -13.36 -8.77 4.28
CA ILE A 136 -13.77 -10.19 4.32
C ILE A 136 -15.27 -10.36 4.57
N HIS A 137 -15.85 -9.62 5.51
CA HIS A 137 -17.27 -9.72 5.84
C HIS A 137 -18.20 -9.23 4.71
N ILE A 138 -17.73 -8.35 3.83
CA ILE A 138 -18.47 -7.94 2.62
C ILE A 138 -18.44 -9.07 1.60
N LEU A 139 -17.26 -9.69 1.43
CA LEU A 139 -17.05 -10.80 0.49
C LEU A 139 -17.87 -12.03 0.89
N GLU A 140 -17.94 -12.35 2.18
CA GLU A 140 -18.79 -13.40 2.76
C GLU A 140 -20.26 -13.29 2.35
N LYS A 141 -20.78 -12.06 2.30
CA LYS A 141 -22.18 -11.77 1.93
C LYS A 141 -22.41 -11.75 0.41
N ASN A 142 -21.35 -11.79 -0.40
CA ASN A 142 -21.40 -11.56 -1.86
C ASN A 142 -20.48 -12.53 -2.62
N LEU A 143 -20.52 -13.83 -2.27
CA LEU A 143 -19.64 -14.86 -2.82
C LEU A 143 -19.69 -14.99 -4.35
N ASP A 144 -20.80 -14.61 -4.98
CA ASP A 144 -20.99 -14.60 -6.43
C ASP A 144 -20.14 -13.56 -7.16
N LYS A 145 -19.66 -12.53 -6.44
CA LYS A 145 -18.85 -11.43 -6.99
C LYS A 145 -17.38 -11.53 -6.65
N VAL A 146 -17.01 -12.44 -5.74
CA VAL A 146 -15.64 -12.63 -5.27
C VAL A 146 -14.71 -12.99 -6.43
N SER A 147 -13.59 -12.30 -6.51
CA SER A 147 -12.49 -12.70 -7.39
C SER A 147 -11.58 -13.67 -6.62
N TRP A 148 -11.82 -14.97 -6.78
CA TRP A 148 -11.17 -16.04 -6.01
C TRP A 148 -9.65 -16.08 -6.19
N ASP A 149 -9.14 -15.69 -7.36
CA ASP A 149 -7.70 -15.62 -7.62
C ASP A 149 -7.03 -14.50 -6.81
N ASN A 150 -7.69 -13.35 -6.73
CA ASN A 150 -7.26 -12.24 -5.88
C ASN A 150 -7.43 -12.59 -4.40
N LEU A 151 -8.54 -13.23 -4.03
CA LEU A 151 -8.79 -13.69 -2.66
C LEU A 151 -7.74 -14.70 -2.20
N SER A 152 -7.25 -15.56 -3.09
CA SER A 152 -6.21 -16.54 -2.80
C SER A 152 -4.92 -15.91 -2.28
N ARG A 153 -4.65 -14.65 -2.63
CA ARG A 153 -3.50 -13.86 -2.15
C ARG A 153 -3.76 -13.14 -0.82
N ASN A 154 -5.01 -13.07 -0.38
CA ASN A 154 -5.42 -12.34 0.81
C ASN A 154 -5.24 -13.23 2.05
N PRO A 155 -4.26 -12.93 2.94
CA PRO A 155 -4.00 -13.75 4.11
C PRO A 155 -5.17 -13.78 5.12
N ASN A 156 -6.05 -12.77 5.08
CA ASN A 156 -7.20 -12.68 5.99
C ASN A 156 -8.42 -13.48 5.49
N ALA A 157 -8.36 -14.03 4.27
CA ALA A 157 -9.48 -14.74 3.65
C ALA A 157 -9.39 -16.27 3.78
N ILE A 158 -8.48 -16.78 4.62
CA ILE A 158 -8.12 -18.19 4.60
C ILE A 158 -9.31 -19.13 4.87
N HIS A 159 -10.17 -18.81 5.82
CA HIS A 159 -11.37 -19.60 6.13
C HIS A 159 -12.36 -19.64 4.96
N LEU A 160 -12.42 -18.56 4.17
CA LEU A 160 -13.25 -18.50 2.96
C LEU A 160 -12.72 -19.44 1.87
N LEU A 161 -11.40 -19.47 1.70
CA LEU A 161 -10.72 -20.35 0.76
C LEU A 161 -10.87 -21.82 1.17
N GLU A 162 -10.72 -22.15 2.45
CA GLU A 162 -10.94 -23.50 2.99
C GLU A 162 -12.34 -24.05 2.71
N GLN A 163 -13.36 -23.19 2.85
CA GLN A 163 -14.75 -23.58 2.63
C GLN A 163 -15.12 -23.69 1.15
N ASN A 164 -14.28 -23.18 0.25
CA ASN A 164 -14.57 -23.05 -1.18
C ASN A 164 -13.36 -23.45 -2.05
N LEU A 165 -12.68 -24.56 -1.70
CA LEU A 165 -11.50 -25.03 -2.42
C LEU A 165 -11.76 -25.29 -3.91
N ASP A 166 -13.00 -25.61 -4.30
CA ASP A 166 -13.42 -25.80 -5.69
C ASP A 166 -13.34 -24.52 -6.53
N LYS A 167 -13.33 -23.35 -5.88
CA LYS A 167 -13.23 -22.04 -6.55
C LYS A 167 -11.80 -21.61 -6.83
N ILE A 168 -10.80 -22.29 -6.26
CA ILE A 168 -9.39 -21.96 -6.43
C ILE A 168 -8.90 -22.54 -7.75
N ALA A 169 -8.87 -21.70 -8.78
CA ALA A 169 -8.39 -22.08 -10.11
C ALA A 169 -6.86 -22.06 -10.20
N PHE A 170 -6.21 -21.04 -9.62
CA PHE A 170 -4.77 -20.83 -9.71
C PHE A 170 -4.09 -20.99 -8.35
N TRP A 171 -3.52 -22.18 -8.13
CA TRP A 171 -2.83 -22.51 -6.89
C TRP A 171 -1.51 -21.75 -6.70
N GLU A 172 -0.93 -21.18 -7.76
CA GLU A 172 0.23 -20.27 -7.68
C GLU A 172 -0.03 -19.10 -6.73
N TRP A 173 -1.24 -18.53 -6.76
CA TRP A 173 -1.62 -17.42 -5.88
C TRP A 173 -1.85 -17.85 -4.44
N LEU A 174 -2.33 -19.08 -4.24
CA LEU A 174 -2.47 -19.66 -2.90
C LEU A 174 -1.10 -20.06 -2.34
N SER A 175 -0.17 -20.53 -3.17
CA SER A 175 1.18 -20.95 -2.76
C SER A 175 2.01 -19.78 -2.21
N ILE A 176 1.79 -18.55 -2.69
CA ILE A 176 2.43 -17.36 -2.11
C ILE A 176 1.72 -16.83 -0.85
N ASN A 177 0.54 -17.35 -0.49
CA ASN A 177 -0.21 -16.87 0.66
C ASN A 177 0.38 -17.41 1.98
N PRO A 178 0.88 -16.55 2.88
CA PRO A 178 1.54 -16.98 4.10
C PRO A 178 0.62 -17.73 5.06
N ASN A 179 -0.70 -17.55 4.96
CA ASN A 179 -1.67 -18.21 5.82
C ASN A 179 -2.25 -19.49 5.20
N ALA A 180 -1.83 -19.89 3.99
CA ALA A 180 -2.39 -21.04 3.28
C ALA A 180 -1.59 -22.35 3.43
N ILE A 181 -0.51 -22.35 4.22
CA ILE A 181 0.41 -23.48 4.37
C ILE A 181 -0.30 -24.80 4.67
N HIS A 182 -1.24 -24.83 5.60
CA HIS A 182 -1.95 -26.06 5.96
C HIS A 182 -2.92 -26.55 4.88
N ILE A 183 -3.44 -25.67 4.02
CA ILE A 183 -4.20 -26.07 2.83
C ILE A 183 -3.25 -26.73 1.82
N LEU A 184 -2.08 -26.13 1.63
CA LEU A 184 -1.06 -26.62 0.70
C LEU A 184 -0.50 -27.99 1.15
N GLU A 185 -0.24 -28.18 2.45
CA GLU A 185 0.17 -29.46 3.04
C GLU A 185 -0.80 -30.61 2.73
N GLN A 186 -2.10 -30.31 2.64
CA GLN A 186 -3.13 -31.30 2.32
C GLN A 186 -3.32 -31.51 0.81
N ASN A 187 -2.67 -30.70 -0.03
CA ASN A 187 -2.83 -30.68 -1.48
C ASN A 187 -1.46 -30.53 -2.17
N LEU A 188 -0.48 -31.36 -1.77
CA LEU A 188 0.91 -31.28 -2.25
C LEU A 188 1.04 -31.34 -3.78
N ASP A 189 0.11 -32.02 -4.45
CA ASP A 189 0.06 -32.17 -5.91
C ASP A 189 -0.28 -30.86 -6.65
N LYS A 190 -0.84 -29.87 -5.94
CA LYS A 190 -1.27 -28.59 -6.52
C LYS A 190 -0.34 -27.43 -6.19
N ILE A 191 0.67 -27.65 -5.35
CA ILE A 191 1.61 -26.60 -4.94
C ILE A 191 2.36 -26.08 -6.17
N ASP A 192 2.37 -24.75 -6.32
CA ASP A 192 3.35 -24.08 -7.17
C ASP A 192 4.62 -23.81 -6.36
N TRP A 193 5.66 -24.61 -6.60
CA TRP A 193 6.91 -24.55 -5.83
C TRP A 193 7.70 -23.25 -6.04
N ILE A 194 7.55 -22.59 -7.19
CA ILE A 194 8.20 -21.31 -7.47
C ILE A 194 7.62 -20.23 -6.55
N GLY A 195 6.30 -20.11 -6.50
CA GLY A 195 5.60 -19.20 -5.59
C GLY A 195 5.84 -19.56 -4.12
N LEU A 196 5.74 -20.85 -3.78
CA LEU A 196 5.99 -21.32 -2.42
C LEU A 196 7.40 -20.94 -1.91
N SER A 197 8.40 -20.92 -2.80
CA SER A 197 9.79 -20.54 -2.43
C SER A 197 9.91 -19.10 -1.92
N GLY A 198 8.98 -18.22 -2.29
CA GLY A 198 8.88 -16.84 -1.77
C GLY A 198 7.96 -16.70 -0.55
N ASN A 199 7.28 -17.77 -0.13
CA ASN A 199 6.35 -17.73 0.98
C ASN A 199 7.12 -17.77 2.32
N PRO A 200 7.01 -16.72 3.16
CA PRO A 200 7.80 -16.62 4.40
C PRO A 200 7.48 -17.72 5.42
N ASN A 201 6.33 -18.40 5.28
CA ASN A 201 5.87 -19.44 6.20
C ASN A 201 6.06 -20.87 5.64
N ALA A 202 6.72 -21.03 4.50
CA ALA A 202 6.85 -22.33 3.83
C ALA A 202 8.21 -23.03 4.02
N ILE A 203 9.11 -22.50 4.84
CA ILE A 203 10.49 -23.01 4.93
C ILE A 203 10.56 -24.51 5.25
N HIS A 204 9.70 -25.01 6.14
CA HIS A 204 9.68 -26.42 6.52
C HIS A 204 9.16 -27.37 5.42
N LEU A 205 8.47 -26.84 4.40
CA LEU A 205 8.07 -27.61 3.22
C LEU A 205 9.18 -27.69 2.18
N LEU A 206 10.11 -26.74 2.19
CA LEU A 206 11.25 -26.67 1.25
C LEU A 206 12.45 -27.50 1.74
N GLU A 207 12.47 -27.87 3.02
CA GLU A 207 13.54 -28.64 3.67
C GLU A 207 13.29 -30.16 3.70
N GLN A 208 12.12 -30.62 3.22
CA GLN A 208 11.75 -32.05 3.14
C GLN A 208 12.26 -32.70 1.85
#